data_AF-A0A836YI80-F1
#
_entry.id   AF-A0A836YI80-F1
#
_cell.length_a   1.000
_cell.length_b   1.000
_cell.length_c   1.000
_cell.angle_alpha   90.00
_cell.angle_beta   90.00
_cell.angle_gamma   90.00
#
_symmetry.space_group_name_H-M   'P 1'
#
loop_
_entity.id
_entity.type
_entity.pdbx_description
1 polymer ?
#
loop_
_entity_poly.entity_id
_entity_poly.type
_entity_poly.pdbx_seq_one_letter_code
_entity_poly.pdbx_strand_id
1 'polypeptide(L)' 'MQIGIPTETVVGENRVAATPETVKKLISAGHSVVIERGAGGKVAVFGILKRGGMV' A
#
# COMPACT_ATOMS: atom_id res chain seq x y z
N MET A 1 -9.93 7.93 9.29
CA MET A 1 -9.67 8.45 7.93
C MET A 1 -9.28 7.31 7.01
N GLN A 2 -9.54 7.42 5.71
CA GLN A 2 -9.12 6.44 4.70
C GLN A 2 -7.84 6.93 4.01
N ILE A 3 -6.85 6.05 3.88
CA ILE A 3 -5.54 6.33 3.29
C ILE A 3 -5.34 5.40 2.10
N GLY A 4 -5.14 5.98 0.91
CA GLY A 4 -4.87 5.24 -0.31
C GLY A 4 -3.37 5.13 -0.60
N ILE A 5 -2.92 3.96 -1.04
CA ILE A 5 -1.55 3.71 -1.53
C ILE A 5 -1.67 3.28 -3.00
N PRO A 6 -1.57 4.24 -3.95
CA PRO A 6 -1.65 3.95 -5.38
C PRO A 6 -0.35 3.30 -5.90
N THR A 7 -0.43 2.69 -7.08
CA THR A 7 0.76 2.26 -7.81
C THR A 7 1.40 3.47 -8.48
N GLU A 8 2.73 3.55 -8.43
CA GLU A 8 3.46 4.60 -9.13
C GLU A 8 3.42 4.40 -10.64
N THR A 9 3.20 5.47 -11.39
CA THR A 9 2.93 5.42 -12.85
C THR A 9 4.14 5.85 -13.67
N VAL A 10 5.07 6.58 -13.07
CA VAL A 10 6.28 7.05 -13.74
C VAL A 10 7.14 5.87 -14.18
N VAL A 11 7.55 5.88 -15.45
CA VAL A 11 8.40 4.85 -16.04
C VAL A 11 9.76 4.84 -15.33
N GLY A 12 10.21 3.67 -14.89
CA GLY A 12 11.45 3.50 -14.14
C GLY A 12 11.36 3.85 -12.65
N GLU A 13 10.25 4.43 -12.19
CA GLU A 13 10.02 4.67 -10.77
C GLU A 13 9.49 3.39 -10.10
N ASN A 14 10.13 3.07 -8.98
CA ASN A 14 9.99 1.81 -8.25
C ASN A 14 9.65 2.04 -6.77
N ARG A 15 9.59 3.29 -6.31
CA ARG A 15 9.19 3.62 -4.94
C ARG A 15 7.73 3.28 -4.67
N VAL A 16 7.42 3.19 -3.38
CA VAL A 16 6.05 3.02 -2.87
C VAL A 16 5.87 3.93 -1.65
N ALA A 17 4.68 4.50 -1.50
CA ALA A 17 4.42 5.53 -0.50
C ALA A 17 4.51 5.03 0.96
N ALA A 18 4.35 3.74 1.20
CA ALA A 18 4.48 3.14 2.52
C ALA A 18 5.01 1.71 2.44
N THR A 19 5.64 1.24 3.51
CA THR A 19 6.00 -0.17 3.70
C THR A 19 4.92 -0.90 4.50
N PRO A 20 4.89 -2.24 4.51
CA PRO A 20 3.97 -3.02 5.33
C PRO A 20 4.00 -2.66 6.82
N GLU A 21 5.16 -2.30 7.35
CA GLU A 21 5.31 -1.87 8.74
C GLU A 21 4.60 -0.55 9.01
N THR A 22 4.72 0.42 8.09
CA THR A 22 4.00 1.70 8.17
C THR A 22 2.49 1.48 8.03
N VAL A 23 2.05 0.61 7.14
CA VAL A 23 0.63 0.26 6.99
C VAL A 23 0.06 -0.32 8.28
N LYS A 24 0.78 -1.24 8.94
CA LYS A 24 0.36 -1.78 10.25
C LYS A 24 0.21 -0.70 11.31
N LYS A 25 1.12 0.29 11.34
CA LYS A 25 1.02 1.43 12.27
C LYS A 25 -0.20 2.31 11.97
N LEU A 26 -0.48 2.58 10.70
CA LEU A 26 -1.66 3.36 10.29
C LEU A 26 -2.97 2.67 10.66
N ILE A 27 -3.05 1.34 10.46
CA ILE A 27 -4.21 0.54 10.86
C ILE A 27 -4.36 0.54 12.38
N SER A 28 -3.27 0.34 13.13
CA SER A 28 -3.26 0.40 14.60
C SER A 28 -3.70 1.76 15.14
N ALA A 29 -3.40 2.84 14.42
CA ALA A 29 -3.87 4.19 14.72
C ALA A 29 -5.37 4.43 14.38
N GLY A 30 -6.10 3.41 13.91
CA GLY A 30 -7.51 3.51 13.57
C GLY A 30 -7.79 4.09 12.18
N HIS A 31 -6.82 4.03 11.26
CA HIS A 31 -7.01 4.44 9.87
C HIS A 31 -7.30 3.26 8.96
N SER A 32 -8.20 3.45 8.01
CA SER A 32 -8.46 2.46 6.97
C SER A 32 -7.44 2.65 5.86
N VAL A 33 -6.68 1.61 5.52
CA VAL A 33 -5.67 1.68 4.46
C VAL A 33 -6.12 0.86 3.27
N VAL A 34 -6.13 1.48 2.08
CA VAL A 34 -6.48 0.83 0.81
C VAL A 34 -5.25 0.86 -0.09
N ILE A 35 -4.87 -0.30 -0.62
CA ILE A 35 -3.67 -0.45 -1.45
C ILE A 35 -4.11 -0.86 -2.85
N GLU A 36 -3.61 -0.16 -3.86
CA GLU A 36 -3.85 -0.52 -5.25
C GLU A 36 -3.11 -1.81 -5.61
N ARG A 37 -3.76 -2.66 -6.41
CA ARG A 37 -3.17 -3.94 -6.83
C ARG A 37 -1.94 -3.67 -7.69
N GLY A 38 -0.77 -4.04 -7.20
CA GLY A 38 0.51 -3.85 -7.89
C GLY A 38 1.36 -2.72 -7.31
N ALA A 39 0.85 -1.95 -6.34
CA ALA A 39 1.62 -0.97 -5.61
C ALA A 39 2.82 -1.64 -4.92
N GLY A 40 4.03 -1.14 -5.16
CA GLY A 40 5.26 -1.75 -4.64
C GLY A 40 5.59 -3.14 -5.22
N GLY A 41 4.92 -3.59 -6.28
CA GLY A 41 5.17 -4.89 -6.92
C GLY A 41 6.53 -4.97 -7.60
N LYS A 42 7.06 -3.85 -8.12
CA LYS A 42 8.40 -3.77 -8.73
C LYS A 42 9.54 -3.90 -7.70
N VAL A 43 9.25 -3.65 -6.42
CA VAL A 43 10.20 -3.70 -5.29
C VAL A 43 9.85 -4.76 -4.26
N ALA A 44 8.90 -5.65 -4.59
CA ALA A 44 8.41 -6.72 -3.71
C ALA A 44 7.94 -6.24 -2.32
N VAL A 45 7.44 -5.01 -2.21
CA VAL A 45 7.06 -4.40 -0.92
C VAL A 45 5.65 -4.81 -0.49
N PHE A 46 4.71 -4.92 -1.43
CA PHE A 46 3.40 -5.53 -1.20
C PHE A 46 3.21 -6.71 -2.15
N GLY A 47 3.38 -7.93 -1.65
CA GLY A 47 2.96 -9.13 -2.37
C GLY A 47 1.45 -9.09 -2.60
N ILE A 48 1.01 -9.44 -3.83
CA ILE A 48 -0.38 -9.40 -4.37
C ILE A 48 -1.45 -9.21 -3.27
N LEU A 49 -1.58 -7.99 -2.77
CA LEU A 49 -2.52 -7.71 -1.70
C LEU A 49 -3.86 -7.51 -2.40
N LYS A 50 -4.66 -8.57 -2.47
CA LYS A 50 -5.99 -8.47 -3.05
C LYS A 50 -6.80 -7.49 -2.21
N ARG A 51 -7.58 -6.65 -2.90
CA ARG A 51 -8.67 -5.82 -2.36
C ARG A 51 -9.31 -6.54 -1.17
N GLY A 52 -8.94 -6.12 0.02
CA GLY A 52 -9.33 -6.77 1.25
C GLY A 52 -9.32 -5.69 2.30
N GLY A 53 -10.45 -5.01 2.42
CA GLY A 53 -10.71 -4.22 3.60
C GLY A 53 -10.54 -5.14 4.81
N MET A 54 -9.62 -4.77 5.70
CA MET A 54 -9.78 -5.12 7.09
C MET A 54 -10.89 -4.19 7.60
N VAL A 55 -12.13 -4.69 7.51
CA VAL A 55 -13.11 -4.44 8.56
C VAL A 55 -12.72 -5.26 9.78
#